data_AF-A0AAV2WF26-F1
#
_entry.id   AF-A0AAV2WF26-F1
#
_cell.length_a   1.000
_cell.length_b   1.000
_cell.length_c   1.000
_cell.angle_alpha   90.00
_cell.angle_beta   90.00
_cell.angle_gamma   90.00
#
_symmetry.space_group_name_H-M   'P 1'
#
loop_
_entity.id
_entity.type
_entity.pdbx_description
1 polymer ?
#
loop_
_entity_poly.entity_id
_entity_poly.type
_entity_poly.pdbx_seq_one_letter_code
_entity_poly.pdbx_strand_id
1 'polypeptide(L)'
;MPTLETSTLKTPTRKTSTLTTYLKIQGQLFVYGIVGPIFLLIYFGATPNHDMKWMYWWGLLITTADVLIALEITDRRARQDRIGRSQALHSSG
;
A
#
# COMPACT_ATOMS: atom_id res chain seq x y z
N MET A 1 12.27 -51.11 -26.01
CA MET A 1 12.40 -50.34 -24.78
C MET A 1 12.53 -48.86 -25.14
N PRO A 2 11.54 -48.00 -24.84
CA PRO A 2 11.69 -46.56 -24.92
C PRO A 2 12.01 -46.00 -23.53
N THR A 3 13.17 -45.36 -23.41
CA THR A 3 13.62 -44.57 -22.27
C THR A 3 12.81 -43.29 -22.18
N LEU A 4 11.73 -43.31 -21.39
CA LEU A 4 10.98 -42.11 -21.07
C LEU A 4 11.69 -41.39 -19.93
N GLU A 5 12.53 -40.44 -20.35
CA GLU A 5 12.97 -39.27 -19.61
C GLU A 5 11.74 -38.53 -19.04
N THR A 6 11.18 -39.01 -17.94
CA THR A 6 10.15 -38.28 -17.19
C THR A 6 10.82 -37.19 -16.39
N SER A 7 11.02 -36.11 -17.13
CA SER A 7 11.25 -34.75 -16.68
C SER A 7 10.87 -34.56 -15.22
N THR A 8 11.92 -34.32 -14.44
CA THR A 8 12.02 -33.63 -13.16
C THR A 8 11.08 -32.42 -13.04
N LEU A 9 9.77 -32.69 -13.00
CA LEU A 9 8.73 -31.69 -12.82
C LEU A 9 8.69 -31.29 -11.34
N LYS A 10 9.73 -30.53 -10.95
CA LYS A 10 9.78 -29.82 -9.68
C LYS A 10 8.84 -28.64 -9.80
N THR A 11 7.56 -28.86 -9.54
CA THR A 11 6.56 -27.80 -9.41
C THR A 11 6.93 -26.95 -8.20
N PRO A 12 7.29 -25.66 -8.36
CA PRO A 12 7.46 -24.78 -7.22
C PRO A 12 6.06 -24.39 -6.70
N THR A 13 5.45 -25.23 -5.87
CA THR A 13 4.22 -24.86 -5.16
C THR A 13 4.60 -23.91 -4.02
N ARG A 14 4.63 -22.61 -4.30
CA ARG A 14 4.76 -21.59 -3.26
C ARG A 14 3.45 -21.56 -2.46
N LYS A 15 3.34 -22.40 -1.42
CA LYS A 15 2.22 -22.37 -0.46
C LYS A 15 2.35 -21.11 0.40
N THR A 16 1.97 -19.95 -0.14
CA THR A 16 1.79 -18.77 0.71
C THR A 16 0.47 -18.92 1.45
N SER A 17 0.56 -19.29 2.72
CA SER A 17 -0.58 -19.36 3.63
C SER A 17 -1.34 -18.03 3.62
N THR A 18 -2.67 -18.06 3.63
CA THR A 18 -3.53 -16.87 3.70
C THR A 18 -3.13 -15.97 4.87
N LEU A 19 -2.65 -16.58 5.97
CA LEU A 19 -2.11 -15.87 7.13
C LEU A 19 -0.86 -15.05 6.79
N THR A 20 0.07 -15.61 6.01
CA THR A 20 1.29 -14.91 5.57
C THR A 20 0.97 -13.73 4.65
N THR A 21 -0.02 -13.89 3.77
CA THR A 21 -0.48 -12.79 2.90
C THR A 21 -1.13 -11.68 3.72
N TYR A 22 -1.98 -12.03 4.70
CA TYR A 22 -2.57 -11.06 5.62
C TYR A 22 -1.50 -10.30 6.41
N LEU A 23 -0.53 -11.01 6.97
CA LEU A 23 0.55 -10.40 7.75
C LEU A 23 1.41 -9.46 6.90
N LYS A 24 1.66 -9.80 5.64
CA LYS A 24 2.40 -8.94 4.71
C LYS A 24 1.61 -7.67 4.36
N ILE A 25 0.32 -7.79 4.06
CA ILE A 25 -0.53 -6.64 3.75
C ILE A 25 -0.69 -5.76 4.99
N GLN A 26 -0.87 -6.34 6.16
CA GLN A 26 -1.01 -5.62 7.42
C GLN A 26 0.29 -4.89 7.80
N GLY A 27 1.45 -5.53 7.58
CA GLY A 27 2.75 -4.89 7.73
C GLY A 27 2.94 -3.72 6.75
N GLN A 28 2.57 -3.89 5.48
CA GLN A 28 2.62 -2.81 4.50
C GLN A 28 1.69 -1.64 4.87
N LEU A 29 0.46 -1.93 5.31
CA LEU A 29 -0.48 -0.91 5.77
C LEU A 29 0.02 -0.19 7.03
N PHE A 30 0.73 -0.87 7.92
CA PHE A 30 1.32 -0.23 9.09
C PHE A 30 2.47 0.70 8.69
N VAL A 31 3.35 0.25 7.79
CA VAL A 31 4.47 1.05 7.27
C VAL A 31 3.97 2.26 6.49
N TYR A 32 3.07 2.09 5.52
CA TYR A 32 2.52 3.22 4.75
C TYR A 32 1.52 4.07 5.57
N GLY A 33 0.78 3.47 6.50
CA GLY A 33 -0.21 4.18 7.31
C GLY A 33 0.39 5.09 8.38
N ILE A 34 1.58 4.77 8.89
CA ILE A 34 2.26 5.59 9.91
C ILE A 34 3.19 6.65 9.32
N VAL A 35 3.56 6.54 8.04
CA VAL A 35 4.40 7.52 7.34
C VAL A 35 3.75 8.92 7.33
N GLY A 36 2.43 9.00 7.16
CA GLY A 36 1.69 10.27 7.20
C GLY A 36 1.84 11.03 8.54
N PRO A 37 1.50 10.43 9.69
CA PRO A 37 1.69 11.05 11.00
C PRO A 37 3.14 11.43 11.33
N ILE A 38 4.11 10.57 10.99
CA ILE A 38 5.54 10.81 11.27
C ILE A 38 6.05 12.03 10.52
N PHE A 39 5.68 12.19 9.25
CA PHE A 39 6.06 13.36 8.49
C PHE A 39 5.42 14.64 9.00
N LEU A 40 4.13 14.60 9.38
CA LEU A 40 3.48 15.77 9.97
C LEU A 40 4.26 16.23 11.21
N LEU A 41 4.68 15.30 12.06
CA LEU A 41 5.52 15.59 13.23
C LEU A 41 6.87 16.21 12.84
N ILE A 42 7.54 15.71 11.82
CA ILE A 42 8.83 16.24 11.34
C ILE A 42 8.66 17.63 10.70
N TYR A 43 7.62 17.85 9.89
CA TYR A 43 7.33 19.12 9.23
C TYR A 43 7.13 20.26 10.23
N PHE A 44 6.36 20.00 11.29
CA PHE A 44 6.11 20.98 12.35
C PHE A 44 7.26 21.06 13.37
N GLY A 45 8.04 19.99 13.55
CA GLY A 45 9.14 19.93 14.52
C GLY A 45 10.50 20.42 14.00
N ALA A 46 10.74 20.45 12.68
CA ALA A 46 12.02 20.82 12.11
C ALA A 46 12.21 22.35 12.04
N THR A 47 13.06 22.89 12.92
CA THR A 47 13.53 24.28 12.84
C THR A 47 14.50 24.47 11.66
N PRO A 48 14.37 25.56 10.88
CA PRO A 48 15.11 25.74 9.64
C PRO A 48 16.54 26.23 9.91
N ASN A 49 17.47 25.29 10.07
CA ASN A 49 18.91 25.58 9.98
C ASN A 49 19.34 25.55 8.50
N HIS A 50 20.09 26.57 8.06
CA HIS A 50 20.25 26.95 6.65
C HIS A 50 20.85 25.85 5.75
N ASP A 51 21.65 24.93 6.30
CA ASP A 51 22.28 23.82 5.55
C ASP A 51 21.35 22.61 5.29
N MET A 52 20.23 22.49 6.02
CA MET A 52 19.33 21.33 5.93
C MET A 52 18.12 21.55 5.02
N LYS A 53 18.01 22.72 4.38
CA LYS A 53 16.93 23.07 3.44
C LYS A 53 16.77 22.04 2.32
N TRP A 54 17.89 21.46 1.87
CA TRP A 54 17.90 20.49 0.77
C TRP A 54 17.22 19.17 1.14
N MET A 55 17.49 18.65 2.35
CA MET A 55 16.83 17.45 2.88
C MET A 55 15.37 17.73 3.25
N TYR A 56 15.08 18.92 3.76
CA TYR A 56 13.72 19.33 4.08
C TYR A 56 12.82 19.39 2.83
N TRP A 57 13.30 19.94 1.72
CA TRP A 57 12.52 20.02 0.48
C TRP A 57 12.23 18.65 -0.14
N TRP A 58 13.20 17.74 -0.11
CA TRP A 58 13.00 16.36 -0.56
C TRP A 58 12.06 15.58 0.36
N GLY A 59 12.20 15.74 1.68
CA GLY A 59 11.26 15.19 2.65
C GLY A 59 9.84 15.69 2.41
N LEU A 60 9.69 17.01 2.19
CA LEU A 60 8.40 17.65 1.90
C LEU A 60 7.75 17.09 0.63
N LEU A 61 8.53 16.91 -0.43
CA LEU A 61 8.05 16.41 -1.71
C LEU A 61 7.63 14.94 -1.62
N ILE A 62 8.44 14.10 -0.98
CA ILE A 62 8.16 12.66 -0.81
C ILE A 62 6.88 12.46 0.00
N THR A 63 6.67 13.20 1.08
CA THR A 63 5.45 13.00 1.85
C THR A 63 4.23 13.69 1.25
N THR A 64 4.40 14.80 0.54
CA THR A 64 3.29 15.32 -0.27
C THR A 64 2.83 14.25 -1.26
N ALA A 65 3.76 13.56 -1.92
CA ALA A 65 3.42 12.43 -2.79
C ALA A 65 2.77 11.25 -2.04
N ASP A 66 3.24 10.90 -0.85
CA ASP A 66 2.66 9.83 -0.02
C ASP A 66 1.20 10.13 0.40
N VAL A 67 0.93 11.35 0.87
CA VAL A 67 -0.43 11.79 1.24
C VAL A 67 -1.36 11.81 0.02
N LEU A 68 -0.88 12.27 -1.14
CA LEU A 68 -1.66 12.26 -2.38
C LEU A 68 -2.02 10.84 -2.83
N ILE A 69 -1.09 9.88 -2.69
CA ILE A 69 -1.35 8.46 -2.97
C ILE A 69 -2.40 7.91 -1.99
N ALA A 70 -2.32 8.25 -0.70
CA ALA A 70 -3.33 7.84 0.29
C ALA A 70 -4.72 8.41 -0.03
N LEU A 71 -4.78 9.67 -0.48
CA LEU A 71 -6.04 10.31 -0.87
C LEU A 71 -6.64 9.65 -2.13
N GLU A 72 -5.81 9.33 -3.12
CA GLU A 72 -6.22 8.65 -4.36
C GLU A 72 -6.79 7.24 -4.06
N ILE A 73 -6.11 6.48 -3.18
CA ILE A 73 -6.62 5.17 -2.75
C ILE A 73 -7.95 5.33 -1.99
N THR A 74 -8.06 6.36 -1.16
CA THR A 74 -9.28 6.66 -0.40
C THR A 74 -10.43 7.06 -1.30
N ASP A 75 -10.21 7.90 -2.32
CA ASP A 75 -11.24 8.26 -3.30
C ASP A 75 -11.72 7.03 -4.07
N ARG A 76 -10.79 6.16 -4.50
CA ARG A 76 -11.12 4.89 -5.16
C ARG A 76 -11.97 3.99 -4.28
N ARG A 77 -11.62 3.84 -3.00
CA ARG A 77 -12.40 3.06 -2.02
C ARG A 77 -13.78 3.69 -1.78
N ALA A 78 -13.84 5.00 -1.55
CA ALA A 78 -15.09 5.73 -1.35
C ALA A 78 -16.02 5.66 -2.58
N ARG A 79 -15.46 5.57 -3.79
CA ARG A 79 -16.21 5.39 -5.03
C ARG A 79 -16.75 3.97 -5.17
N GLN A 80 -15.95 2.96 -4.85
CA GLN A 80 -16.39 1.54 -4.81
C GLN A 80 -17.55 1.33 -3.82
N ASP A 81 -17.48 1.94 -2.63
CA ASP A 81 -18.54 1.86 -1.62
C ASP A 81 -19.86 2.46 -2.11
N ARG A 82 -19.82 3.56 -2.89
CA ARG A 82 -21.02 4.16 -3.49
C ARG A 82 -21.64 3.25 -4.54
N ILE A 83 -20.82 2.66 -5.42
CA ILE A 83 -21.30 1.74 -6.46
C ILE A 83 -21.96 0.50 -5.85
N GLY A 84 -21.37 -0.05 -4.78
CA GLY A 84 -21.97 -1.18 -4.05
C GLY A 84 -23.31 -0.82 -3.40
N ARG A 85 -23.42 0.38 -2.81
CA ARG A 85 -24.69 0.87 -2.24
C ARG A 85 -25.78 1.06 -3.31
N SER A 86 -25.44 1.62 -4.46
CA SER A 86 -26.42 1.82 -5.55
C SER A 86 -26.97 0.49 -6.07
N GLN A 87 -26.13 -0.56 -6.13
CA GLN A 87 -26.58 -1.90 -6.54
C GLN A 87 -27.50 -2.55 -5.50
N ALA A 88 -27.21 -2.40 -4.21
CA ALA A 88 -28.04 -2.94 -3.13
C ALA A 88 -29.44 -2.29 -3.06
N LEU A 89 -29.55 -1.02 -3.44
CA LEU A 89 -30.83 -0.31 -3.56
C LEU A 89 -31.64 -0.80 -4.77
N HIS A 90 -30.98 -1.08 -5.90
CA HIS A 90 -31.63 -1.59 -7.12
C HIS A 90 -32.10 -3.05 -6.99
N SER A 91 -31.49 -3.86 -6.12
CA SER A 91 -31.90 -5.25 -5.89
C SER A 91 -33.05 -5.42 -4.88
N SER A 92 -33.48 -4.33 -4.22
CA SER A 92 -34.49 -4.36 -3.15
C SER A 92 -35.85 -3.76 -3.56
N GLY A 93 -36.02 -3.37 -4.83
CA GLY A 93 -37.30 -2.89 -5.40
C GLY A 93 -37.82 -3.86 -6.45
#